data_AF-A0A9W6Y2X9-F1
#
_entry.id   AF-A0A9W6Y2X9-F1
#
_cell.length_a   1.000
_cell.length_b   1.000
_cell.length_c   1.000
_cell.angle_alpha   90.00
_cell.angle_beta   90.00
_cell.angle_gamma   90.00
#
_symmetry.space_group_name_H-M   'P 1'
#
loop_
_entity.id
_entity.type
_entity.pdbx_description
1 polymer ?
#
loop_
_entity_poly.entity_id
_entity_poly.type
_entity_poly.pdbx_seq_one_letter_code
_entity_poly.pdbx_strand_id
1 'polypeptide(L)'
;MLLDADTLFFQSPMGLWSTYKYQDTGTLFFHDRISYELSYLAARTDGHVQGSVGALHRFLAAFDVAPYSRLAVVDGREPRPRLPRRMLGLDFGFQPSAFLLSSHSWALRSGHQMDSSLLLWNKARQPRATAILASFVSLNGQGQVPSYGDKELYWLACELGETAYAFSDFAVGAVGWDLLRAGHQNDGVLCGDALQHYPVQLNSAKGPGADVEPLYMNSDNVLEWGRESRRLYRTAARPAELYPGSFTERKLQQTCPFHVTTLELTPLEALLLTQRKEFYDVVAGWIGEQQNAWWRPFA
;
A
#
# COMPACT_ATOMS: atom_id res chain seq x y z
N MET A 1 4.27 -11.54 9.04
CA MET A 1 4.65 -10.22 8.50
C MET A 1 5.57 -10.50 7.34
N LEU A 2 5.26 -9.97 6.17
CA LEU A 2 6.17 -9.93 5.04
C LEU A 2 6.61 -8.47 4.90
N LEU A 3 7.89 -8.27 4.59
CA LEU A 3 8.56 -6.97 4.61
C LEU A 3 9.60 -6.95 3.50
N ASP A 4 9.67 -5.87 2.74
CA ASP A 4 10.76 -5.61 1.80
C ASP A 4 12.05 -5.23 2.53
N ALA A 5 13.21 -5.60 1.96
CA ALA A 5 14.51 -5.41 2.61
C ALA A 5 14.91 -3.92 2.76
N ASP A 6 14.34 -3.06 1.92
CA ASP A 6 14.50 -1.61 1.86
C ASP A 6 13.46 -0.85 2.71
N THR A 7 12.62 -1.57 3.48
CA THR A 7 11.68 -0.94 4.39
C THR A 7 12.38 -0.46 5.66
N LEU A 8 12.23 0.83 5.96
CA LEU A 8 12.87 1.51 7.07
C LEU A 8 11.83 2.05 8.04
N PHE A 9 11.92 1.62 9.30
CA PHE A 9 10.94 1.96 10.33
C PHE A 9 11.32 3.20 11.13
N PHE A 10 10.35 4.09 11.34
CA PHE A 10 10.43 5.22 12.28
C PHE A 10 9.95 4.83 13.69
N GLN A 11 9.26 3.70 13.82
CA GLN A 11 8.76 3.17 15.08
C GLN A 11 8.64 1.65 15.00
N SER A 12 8.60 0.98 16.16
CA SER A 12 8.53 -0.49 16.20
C SER A 12 7.27 -1.02 15.49
N PRO A 13 7.41 -1.96 14.53
CA PRO A 13 6.25 -2.59 13.90
C PRO A 13 5.49 -3.54 14.84
N MET A 14 6.03 -3.86 16.01
CA MET A 14 5.40 -4.82 16.95
C MET A 14 4.00 -4.39 17.39
N GLY A 15 3.73 -3.08 17.42
CA GLY A 15 2.39 -2.56 17.74
C GLY A 15 1.31 -2.99 16.74
N LEU A 16 1.67 -3.31 15.49
CA LEU A 16 0.71 -3.62 14.43
C LEU A 16 -0.17 -4.85 14.76
N TRP A 17 0.38 -5.86 15.44
CA TRP A 17 -0.37 -7.03 15.89
C TRP A 17 -1.40 -6.72 16.99
N SER A 18 -1.24 -5.60 17.68
CA SER A 18 -2.16 -5.15 18.74
C SER A 18 -3.26 -4.23 18.21
N THR A 19 -3.20 -3.84 16.93
CA THR A 19 -4.25 -3.02 16.32
C THR A 19 -5.54 -3.82 16.18
N TYR A 20 -6.69 -3.17 16.37
CA TYR A 20 -7.99 -3.81 16.14
C TYR A 20 -8.09 -4.33 14.70
N LYS A 21 -7.55 -3.58 13.72
CA LYS A 21 -7.48 -3.97 12.30
C LYS A 21 -6.90 -5.37 12.12
N TYR A 22 -5.74 -5.67 12.73
CA TYR A 22 -5.13 -7.00 12.68
C TYR A 22 -5.83 -8.00 13.60
N GLN A 23 -6.21 -7.62 14.81
CA GLN A 23 -6.85 -8.53 15.77
C GLN A 23 -8.20 -9.05 15.26
N ASP A 24 -8.97 -8.22 14.57
CA ASP A 24 -10.28 -8.60 14.05
C ASP A 24 -10.16 -9.47 12.79
N THR A 25 -9.21 -9.16 11.91
CA THR A 25 -9.18 -9.77 10.57
C THR A 25 -8.05 -10.77 10.37
N GLY A 26 -6.96 -10.68 11.14
CA GLY A 26 -5.73 -11.44 10.88
C GLY A 26 -4.93 -10.94 9.67
N THR A 27 -5.33 -9.81 9.06
CA THR A 27 -4.59 -9.13 8.01
C THR A 27 -4.42 -7.64 8.31
N LEU A 28 -3.39 -7.03 7.75
CA LEU A 28 -3.25 -5.58 7.70
C LEU A 28 -2.43 -5.20 6.47
N PHE A 29 -3.01 -4.33 5.65
CA PHE A 29 -2.44 -3.83 4.40
C PHE A 29 -2.27 -2.31 4.46
N PHE A 30 -1.40 -1.77 3.59
CA PHE A 30 -1.17 -0.34 3.44
C PHE A 30 -1.53 0.09 2.01
N HIS A 31 -1.92 1.36 1.85
CA HIS A 31 -2.37 1.88 0.58
C HIS A 31 -1.19 2.25 -0.31
N ASP A 32 -1.26 1.91 -1.59
CA ASP A 32 -0.32 2.46 -2.58
C ASP A 32 -0.78 3.86 -3.03
N ARG A 33 0.04 4.50 -3.86
CA ARG A 33 -0.22 5.80 -4.47
C ARG A 33 -1.40 5.68 -5.41
N ILE A 34 -2.27 6.71 -5.38
CA ILE A 34 -3.40 6.83 -6.29
C ILE A 34 -2.90 7.31 -7.67
N SER A 35 -2.16 6.47 -8.37
CA SER A 35 -1.58 6.72 -9.69
C SER A 35 -1.91 5.60 -10.67
N TYR A 36 -1.42 5.71 -11.91
CA TYR A 36 -1.60 4.71 -12.97
C TYR A 36 -3.07 4.43 -13.30
N GLU A 37 -3.89 5.49 -13.42
CA GLU A 37 -5.35 5.42 -13.64
C GLU A 37 -5.78 4.76 -14.97
N LEU A 38 -4.82 4.36 -15.82
CA LEU A 38 -5.04 3.64 -17.08
C LEU A 38 -4.29 2.30 -17.17
N SER A 39 -3.65 1.84 -16.08
CA SER A 39 -2.85 0.61 -16.06
C SER A 39 -3.30 -0.35 -14.96
N TYR A 40 -2.82 -1.60 -15.03
CA TYR A 40 -3.05 -2.64 -14.02
C TYR A 40 -4.54 -2.75 -13.65
N LEU A 41 -4.91 -2.54 -12.38
CA LEU A 41 -6.29 -2.68 -11.89
C LEU A 41 -7.27 -1.75 -12.64
N ALA A 42 -6.80 -0.56 -13.05
CA ALA A 42 -7.60 0.46 -13.72
C ALA A 42 -7.54 0.39 -15.26
N ALA A 43 -6.78 -0.56 -15.84
CA ALA A 43 -6.66 -0.69 -17.28
C ALA A 43 -8.04 -0.89 -17.96
N ARG A 44 -8.27 -0.25 -19.10
CA ARG A 44 -9.53 -0.34 -19.86
C ARG A 44 -9.31 -1.11 -21.16
N THR A 45 -10.31 -1.86 -21.60
CA THR A 45 -10.28 -2.45 -22.94
C THR A 45 -10.48 -1.36 -23.99
N ASP A 46 -9.79 -1.48 -25.11
CA ASP A 46 -10.03 -0.72 -26.35
C ASP A 46 -9.63 0.77 -26.33
N GLY A 47 -8.83 1.22 -25.36
CA GLY A 47 -8.35 2.60 -25.29
C GLY A 47 -9.46 3.65 -25.03
N HIS A 48 -10.70 3.23 -24.81
CA HIS A 48 -11.80 4.12 -24.48
C HIS A 48 -11.73 4.56 -23.01
N VAL A 49 -11.23 5.79 -22.82
CA VAL A 49 -11.05 6.49 -21.53
C VAL A 49 -12.38 6.79 -20.80
N GLN A 50 -13.54 6.37 -21.34
CA GLN A 50 -14.86 6.65 -20.77
C GLN A 50 -15.63 5.41 -20.29
N GLY A 51 -15.08 4.19 -20.40
CA GLY A 51 -15.75 2.99 -19.88
C GLY A 51 -15.78 2.94 -18.35
N SER A 52 -16.94 2.61 -17.75
CA SER A 52 -17.11 2.38 -16.31
C SER A 52 -16.57 1.02 -15.82
N VAL A 53 -15.97 0.23 -16.72
CA VAL A 53 -15.50 -1.14 -16.47
C VAL A 53 -14.03 -1.28 -16.84
N GLY A 54 -13.19 -1.49 -15.82
CA GLY A 54 -11.75 -1.75 -15.94
C GLY A 54 -11.34 -3.21 -15.74
N ALA A 55 -10.04 -3.48 -15.73
CA ALA A 55 -9.47 -4.82 -15.64
C ALA A 55 -9.80 -5.51 -14.32
N LEU A 56 -9.76 -4.77 -13.19
CA LEU A 56 -10.20 -5.28 -11.88
C LEU A 56 -11.62 -5.85 -11.94
N HIS A 57 -12.57 -5.10 -12.49
CA HIS A 57 -13.98 -5.51 -12.58
C HIS A 57 -14.15 -6.81 -13.35
N ARG A 58 -13.50 -6.91 -14.52
CA ARG A 58 -13.56 -8.11 -15.36
C ARG A 58 -12.91 -9.32 -14.69
N PHE A 59 -11.74 -9.11 -14.06
CA PHE A 59 -11.05 -10.15 -13.32
C PHE A 59 -11.94 -10.71 -12.18
N LEU A 60 -12.51 -9.82 -11.36
CA LEU A 60 -13.38 -10.21 -10.26
C LEU A 60 -14.67 -10.91 -10.73
N ALA A 61 -15.28 -10.44 -11.82
CA ALA A 61 -16.48 -11.06 -12.37
C ALA A 61 -16.20 -12.46 -12.98
N ALA A 62 -15.02 -12.65 -13.57
CA ALA A 62 -14.64 -13.91 -14.21
C ALA A 62 -14.15 -14.99 -13.23
N PHE A 63 -13.77 -14.62 -12.00
CA PHE A 63 -13.20 -15.56 -11.04
C PHE A 63 -14.27 -16.48 -10.44
N ASP A 64 -14.04 -17.80 -10.53
CA ASP A 64 -14.90 -18.80 -9.90
C ASP A 64 -14.54 -19.03 -8.43
N VAL A 65 -15.38 -18.52 -7.53
CA VAL A 65 -15.22 -18.67 -6.08
C VAL A 65 -15.76 -20.01 -5.54
N ALA A 66 -16.56 -20.74 -6.32
CA ALA A 66 -17.27 -21.94 -5.85
C ALA A 66 -16.35 -23.02 -5.24
N PRO A 67 -15.14 -23.30 -5.79
CA PRO A 67 -14.22 -24.29 -5.23
C PRO A 67 -13.77 -23.97 -3.79
N TYR A 68 -13.79 -22.70 -3.40
CA TYR A 68 -13.28 -22.22 -2.12
C TYR A 68 -14.38 -22.06 -1.05
N SER A 69 -15.65 -22.21 -1.43
CA SER A 69 -16.83 -21.96 -0.58
C SER A 69 -16.87 -22.74 0.73
N ARG A 70 -16.24 -23.92 0.78
CA ARG A 70 -16.19 -24.78 1.99
C ARG A 70 -15.16 -24.35 3.02
N LEU A 71 -14.23 -23.47 2.65
CA LEU A 71 -13.20 -22.98 3.56
C LEU A 71 -13.77 -21.88 4.45
N ALA A 72 -13.32 -21.83 5.70
CA ALA A 72 -13.77 -20.85 6.68
C ALA A 72 -13.32 -19.42 6.31
N VAL A 73 -14.06 -18.44 6.81
CA VAL A 73 -13.79 -17.01 6.67
C VAL A 73 -13.74 -16.35 8.04
N VAL A 74 -13.16 -15.15 8.07
CA VAL A 74 -13.29 -14.25 9.22
C VAL A 74 -14.47 -13.32 8.94
N ASP A 75 -15.43 -13.27 9.87
CA ASP A 75 -16.54 -12.33 9.77
C ASP A 75 -16.06 -10.89 10.07
N GLY A 76 -16.54 -9.94 9.27
CA GLY A 76 -16.22 -8.53 9.45
C GLY A 76 -17.05 -7.88 10.55
N ARG A 77 -16.53 -6.81 11.16
CA ARG A 77 -17.33 -5.93 12.02
C ARG A 77 -18.44 -5.23 11.23
N GLU A 78 -18.15 -4.90 9.97
CA GLU A 78 -19.11 -4.31 9.05
C GLU A 78 -19.71 -5.40 8.16
N PRO A 79 -21.05 -5.45 8.04
CA PRO A 79 -21.69 -6.42 7.17
C PRO A 79 -21.38 -6.09 5.71
N ARG A 80 -21.05 -7.11 4.92
CA ARG A 80 -20.91 -6.95 3.47
C ARG A 80 -22.26 -6.49 2.87
N PRO A 81 -22.26 -5.50 1.97
CA PRO A 81 -23.46 -5.09 1.24
C PRO A 81 -24.10 -6.27 0.50
N ARG A 82 -25.43 -6.34 0.51
CA ARG A 82 -26.18 -7.31 -0.31
C ARG A 82 -26.53 -6.67 -1.65
N LEU A 83 -25.73 -6.98 -2.66
CA LEU A 83 -25.86 -6.42 -4.00
C LEU A 83 -26.45 -7.44 -4.98
N PRO A 84 -27.13 -6.98 -6.04
CA PRO A 84 -27.52 -7.84 -7.14
C PRO A 84 -26.31 -8.56 -7.73
N ARG A 85 -26.49 -9.81 -8.16
CA ARG A 85 -25.45 -10.59 -8.83
C ARG A 85 -24.87 -9.86 -10.05
N ARG A 86 -25.72 -9.13 -10.77
CA ARG A 86 -25.33 -8.36 -11.95
C ARG A 86 -25.07 -6.90 -11.58
N MET A 87 -23.83 -6.44 -11.77
CA MET A 87 -23.38 -5.06 -11.53
C MET A 87 -22.49 -4.61 -12.67
N LEU A 88 -22.58 -3.34 -13.09
CA LEU A 88 -21.78 -2.79 -14.20
C LEU A 88 -21.88 -3.62 -15.50
N GLY A 89 -23.00 -4.31 -15.71
CA GLY A 89 -23.21 -5.21 -16.84
C GLY A 89 -22.53 -6.59 -16.74
N LEU A 90 -21.78 -6.85 -15.66
CA LEU A 90 -21.05 -8.08 -15.36
C LEU A 90 -21.76 -8.89 -14.27
N ASP A 91 -21.59 -10.22 -14.28
CA ASP A 91 -22.08 -11.11 -13.23
C ASP A 91 -20.96 -11.44 -12.25
N PHE A 92 -21.18 -11.17 -10.97
CA PHE A 92 -20.23 -11.44 -9.90
C PHE A 92 -20.64 -12.69 -9.11
N GLY A 93 -19.70 -13.62 -8.91
CA GLY A 93 -19.92 -14.86 -8.15
C GLY A 93 -19.89 -14.71 -6.62
N PHE A 94 -19.63 -13.50 -6.12
CA PHE A 94 -19.44 -13.18 -4.70
C PHE A 94 -20.04 -11.79 -4.39
N GLN A 95 -20.09 -11.41 -3.12
CA GLN A 95 -20.54 -10.11 -2.63
C GLN A 95 -19.33 -9.19 -2.34
N PRO A 96 -19.11 -8.13 -3.15
CA PRO A 96 -18.07 -7.13 -2.90
C PRO A 96 -18.17 -6.52 -1.50
N SER A 97 -17.03 -6.25 -0.86
CA SER A 97 -17.06 -5.51 0.40
C SER A 97 -17.39 -4.04 0.19
N ALA A 98 -17.80 -3.36 1.27
CA ALA A 98 -17.97 -1.91 1.26
C ALA A 98 -16.66 -1.19 0.87
N PHE A 99 -15.51 -1.70 1.31
CA PHE A 99 -14.20 -1.16 0.96
C PHE A 99 -13.94 -1.25 -0.55
N LEU A 100 -14.15 -2.40 -1.18
CA LEU A 100 -13.87 -2.54 -2.62
C LEU A 100 -14.70 -1.54 -3.41
N LEU A 101 -15.99 -1.39 -3.08
CA LEU A 101 -16.90 -0.49 -3.77
C LEU A 101 -16.53 1.00 -3.60
N SER A 102 -15.93 1.38 -2.47
CA SER A 102 -15.45 2.75 -2.22
C SER A 102 -14.00 2.98 -2.65
N SER A 103 -13.26 1.92 -2.98
CA SER A 103 -11.83 1.99 -3.30
C SER A 103 -11.53 2.80 -4.56
N HIS A 104 -10.35 3.44 -4.58
CA HIS A 104 -9.90 4.20 -5.74
C HIS A 104 -9.68 3.31 -6.97
N SER A 105 -9.25 2.05 -6.78
CA SER A 105 -9.08 1.11 -7.90
C SER A 105 -10.41 0.67 -8.52
N TRP A 106 -11.45 0.44 -7.72
CA TRP A 106 -12.80 0.18 -8.24
C TRP A 106 -13.38 1.39 -8.98
N ALA A 107 -13.15 2.60 -8.46
CA ALA A 107 -13.53 3.83 -9.15
C ALA A 107 -12.68 4.16 -10.40
N LEU A 108 -11.75 3.28 -10.81
CA LEU A 108 -10.81 3.47 -11.92
C LEU A 108 -9.94 4.73 -11.77
N ARG A 109 -9.66 5.14 -10.52
CA ARG A 109 -8.80 6.27 -10.18
C ARG A 109 -7.35 5.84 -9.97
N SER A 110 -7.09 4.55 -9.72
CA SER A 110 -5.73 4.04 -9.56
C SER A 110 -5.56 2.61 -10.05
N GLY A 111 -4.44 2.37 -10.72
CA GLY A 111 -3.97 1.04 -11.10
C GLY A 111 -3.41 0.23 -9.93
N HIS A 112 -3.21 0.85 -8.77
CA HIS A 112 -2.70 0.21 -7.56
C HIS A 112 -3.62 0.45 -6.38
N GLN A 113 -3.67 -0.53 -5.47
CA GLN A 113 -4.42 -0.42 -4.23
C GLN A 113 -3.53 -0.69 -3.03
N MET A 114 -2.70 -1.73 -3.10
CA MET A 114 -1.88 -2.20 -1.98
C MET A 114 -0.40 -1.86 -2.16
N ASP A 115 0.20 -1.28 -1.12
CA ASP A 115 1.64 -1.09 -0.96
C ASP A 115 2.36 -2.45 -0.89
N SER A 116 3.54 -2.57 -1.52
CA SER A 116 4.31 -3.82 -1.52
C SER A 116 5.22 -4.01 -0.32
N SER A 117 5.52 -2.93 0.42
CA SER A 117 6.63 -2.91 1.39
C SER A 117 6.37 -3.72 2.64
N LEU A 118 5.14 -3.69 3.16
CA LEU A 118 4.79 -4.34 4.42
C LEU A 118 3.36 -4.86 4.39
N LEU A 119 3.20 -6.13 4.76
CA LEU A 119 1.87 -6.68 5.08
C LEU A 119 1.90 -7.65 6.26
N LEU A 120 0.81 -7.67 7.00
CA LEU A 120 0.54 -8.71 7.98
C LEU A 120 -0.50 -9.66 7.42
N TRP A 121 -0.21 -10.96 7.50
CA TRP A 121 -1.10 -12.01 7.05
C TRP A 121 -1.02 -13.21 7.98
N ASN A 122 -2.14 -13.61 8.54
CA ASN A 122 -2.28 -14.83 9.34
C ASN A 122 -2.97 -15.92 8.51
N LYS A 123 -2.17 -16.83 7.94
CA LYS A 123 -2.68 -17.94 7.10
C LYS A 123 -3.71 -18.82 7.81
N ALA A 124 -3.50 -19.08 9.10
CA ALA A 124 -4.41 -19.93 9.89
C ALA A 124 -5.78 -19.28 10.10
N ARG A 125 -5.82 -17.94 10.23
CA ARG A 125 -7.08 -17.19 10.33
C ARG A 125 -7.74 -16.94 8.99
N GLN A 126 -6.97 -16.95 7.90
CA GLN A 126 -7.43 -16.65 6.55
C GLN A 126 -7.37 -17.88 5.62
N PRO A 127 -7.98 -19.03 5.96
CA PRO A 127 -7.78 -20.26 5.19
C PRO A 127 -8.37 -20.17 3.78
N ARG A 128 -9.57 -19.59 3.61
CA ARG A 128 -10.17 -19.42 2.27
C ARG A 128 -9.36 -18.49 1.38
N ALA A 129 -9.01 -17.30 1.88
CA ALA A 129 -8.20 -16.36 1.12
C ALA A 129 -6.79 -16.89 0.87
N THR A 130 -6.20 -17.67 1.78
CA THR A 130 -4.89 -18.31 1.54
C THR A 130 -4.96 -19.33 0.40
N ALA A 131 -6.05 -20.10 0.31
CA ALA A 131 -6.26 -21.04 -0.80
C ALA A 131 -6.48 -20.32 -2.15
N ILE A 132 -7.24 -19.22 -2.15
CA ILE A 132 -7.43 -18.38 -3.34
C ILE A 132 -6.10 -17.76 -3.76
N LEU A 133 -5.33 -17.20 -2.82
CA LEU A 133 -4.00 -16.64 -3.08
C LEU A 133 -3.06 -17.68 -3.72
N ALA A 134 -3.05 -18.91 -3.20
CA ALA A 134 -2.27 -20.00 -3.79
C ALA A 134 -2.68 -20.28 -5.25
N SER A 135 -3.98 -20.17 -5.57
CA SER A 135 -4.49 -20.37 -6.93
C SER A 135 -4.04 -19.31 -7.94
N PHE A 136 -3.84 -18.07 -7.48
CA PHE A 136 -3.28 -17.00 -8.33
C PHE A 136 -1.83 -17.31 -8.73
N VAL A 137 -1.05 -17.85 -7.79
CA VAL A 137 0.37 -18.16 -8.01
C VAL A 137 0.53 -19.40 -8.88
N SER A 138 -0.28 -20.43 -8.67
CA SER A 138 -0.18 -21.67 -9.45
C SER A 138 -0.96 -21.63 -10.77
N LEU A 139 -1.67 -20.53 -11.07
CA LEU A 139 -2.46 -20.32 -12.28
C LEU A 139 -3.40 -21.50 -12.60
N ASN A 140 -4.11 -22.02 -11.59
CA ASN A 140 -5.00 -23.19 -11.67
C ASN A 140 -6.24 -22.97 -12.57
N GLY A 141 -6.03 -22.69 -13.86
CA GLY A 141 -7.08 -22.28 -14.81
C GLY A 141 -7.61 -20.86 -14.59
N GLN A 142 -6.98 -20.07 -13.71
CA GLN A 142 -7.40 -18.71 -13.38
C GLN A 142 -6.70 -17.69 -14.28
N GLY A 143 -7.40 -16.60 -14.59
CA GLY A 143 -6.81 -15.45 -15.27
C GLY A 143 -5.72 -14.80 -14.42
N GLN A 144 -4.74 -14.17 -15.07
CA GLN A 144 -3.71 -13.42 -14.35
C GLN A 144 -4.35 -12.19 -13.68
N VAL A 145 -4.02 -11.96 -12.42
CA VAL A 145 -4.43 -10.76 -11.70
C VAL A 145 -3.86 -9.53 -12.41
N PRO A 146 -4.66 -8.48 -12.71
CA PRO A 146 -4.18 -7.28 -13.40
C PRO A 146 -3.37 -6.38 -12.45
N SER A 147 -2.22 -6.87 -12.02
CA SER A 147 -1.37 -6.31 -10.97
C SER A 147 0.03 -6.04 -11.50
N TYR A 148 0.71 -5.03 -10.94
CA TYR A 148 2.16 -4.94 -11.03
C TYR A 148 2.76 -5.85 -9.96
N GLY A 149 3.31 -6.98 -10.39
CA GLY A 149 3.82 -7.99 -9.46
C GLY A 149 2.71 -8.65 -8.64
N ASP A 150 3.06 -9.08 -7.43
CA ASP A 150 2.25 -9.94 -6.56
C ASP A 150 1.48 -9.20 -5.45
N LYS A 151 1.75 -7.91 -5.22
CA LYS A 151 1.16 -7.14 -4.11
C LYS A 151 -0.38 -7.16 -4.09
N GLU A 152 -1.05 -6.96 -5.24
CA GLU A 152 -2.52 -6.89 -5.27
C GLU A 152 -3.19 -8.25 -5.03
N LEU A 153 -2.45 -9.36 -5.16
CA LEU A 153 -2.99 -10.72 -5.01
C LEU A 153 -3.53 -10.94 -3.59
N TYR A 154 -2.89 -10.36 -2.58
CA TYR A 154 -3.24 -10.60 -1.17
C TYR A 154 -4.64 -10.09 -0.82
N TRP A 155 -4.93 -8.82 -1.11
CA TRP A 155 -6.24 -8.26 -0.76
C TRP A 155 -7.35 -8.75 -1.72
N LEU A 156 -7.03 -9.00 -2.99
CA LEU A 156 -7.99 -9.58 -3.93
C LEU A 156 -8.40 -11.00 -3.52
N ALA A 157 -7.48 -11.78 -2.96
CA ALA A 157 -7.80 -13.09 -2.40
C ALA A 157 -8.76 -12.98 -1.21
N CYS A 158 -8.61 -11.94 -0.37
CA CYS A 158 -9.57 -11.66 0.70
C CYS A 158 -10.94 -11.25 0.15
N GLU A 159 -10.98 -10.43 -0.90
CA GLU A 159 -12.24 -10.00 -1.52
C GLU A 159 -13.02 -11.16 -2.12
N LEU A 160 -12.37 -11.95 -2.97
CA LEU A 160 -12.97 -13.13 -3.59
C LEU A 160 -13.30 -14.22 -2.56
N GLY A 161 -12.57 -14.25 -1.44
CA GLY A 161 -12.89 -15.11 -0.31
C GLY A 161 -14.11 -14.66 0.49
N GLU A 162 -14.64 -13.46 0.27
CA GLU A 162 -15.67 -12.85 1.11
C GLU A 162 -15.30 -12.77 2.60
N THR A 163 -14.00 -12.83 2.92
CA THR A 163 -13.48 -12.77 4.29
C THR A 163 -13.17 -11.34 4.68
N ALA A 164 -13.21 -11.02 5.97
CA ALA A 164 -12.81 -9.70 6.48
C ALA A 164 -11.31 -9.48 6.31
N TYR A 165 -10.94 -8.24 5.98
CA TYR A 165 -9.55 -7.80 5.89
C TYR A 165 -9.47 -6.30 6.18
N ALA A 166 -8.28 -5.79 6.49
CA ALA A 166 -8.12 -4.39 6.88
C ALA A 166 -6.98 -3.69 6.12
N PHE A 167 -7.24 -2.44 5.74
CA PHE A 167 -6.23 -1.48 5.29
C PHE A 167 -5.98 -0.41 6.36
N SER A 168 -4.81 0.22 6.32
CA SER A 168 -4.48 1.46 7.02
C SER A 168 -5.57 2.53 6.79
N ASP A 169 -5.90 3.31 7.82
CA ASP A 169 -6.83 4.44 7.69
C ASP A 169 -6.25 5.59 6.83
N PHE A 170 -4.94 5.59 6.60
CA PHE A 170 -4.21 6.67 5.95
C PHE A 170 -3.70 6.28 4.57
N ALA A 171 -3.76 7.23 3.65
CA ALA A 171 -3.12 7.12 2.34
C ALA A 171 -1.60 7.20 2.50
N VAL A 172 -0.88 6.63 1.53
CA VAL A 172 0.57 6.86 1.41
C VAL A 172 0.89 8.34 1.22
N GLY A 173 1.92 8.75 1.94
CA GLY A 173 2.56 10.05 1.89
C GLY A 173 3.86 10.05 1.11
N ALA A 174 4.62 11.12 1.27
CA ALA A 174 5.98 11.21 0.77
C ALA A 174 6.95 11.73 1.81
N VAL A 175 8.21 11.34 1.66
CA VAL A 175 9.36 11.84 2.42
C VAL A 175 10.52 12.06 1.46
N GLY A 176 11.16 13.23 1.54
CA GLY A 176 12.19 13.64 0.59
C GLY A 176 12.58 15.10 0.73
N TRP A 177 13.50 15.55 -0.13
CA TRP A 177 13.98 16.95 -0.17
C TRP A 177 13.36 17.79 -1.29
N ASP A 178 12.70 17.16 -2.28
CA ASP A 178 12.20 17.84 -3.46
C ASP A 178 10.82 18.48 -3.20
N LEU A 179 10.86 19.59 -2.47
CA LEU A 179 9.69 20.37 -2.09
C LEU A 179 9.30 21.34 -3.19
N LEU A 180 8.46 20.89 -4.13
CA LEU A 180 7.97 21.73 -5.23
C LEU A 180 7.08 22.89 -4.73
N ARG A 181 6.29 22.63 -3.68
CA ARG A 181 5.48 23.66 -3.01
C ARG A 181 5.28 23.29 -1.54
N ALA A 182 5.73 24.16 -0.63
CA ALA A 182 5.35 24.09 0.77
C ALA A 182 3.83 24.23 0.93
N GLY A 183 3.22 23.38 1.75
CA GLY A 183 1.79 23.44 2.05
C GLY A 183 1.52 23.32 3.53
N HIS A 184 0.66 24.19 4.05
CA HIS A 184 0.25 24.19 5.46
C HIS A 184 -1.20 23.73 5.64
N GLN A 185 -2.00 23.73 4.57
CA GLN A 185 -3.42 23.36 4.60
C GLN A 185 -3.79 22.56 3.34
N ASN A 186 -3.09 21.45 3.12
CA ASN A 186 -3.32 20.56 1.96
C ASN A 186 -3.21 21.26 0.60
N ASP A 187 -2.27 22.21 0.50
CA ASP A 187 -1.99 23.01 -0.70
C ASP A 187 -0.56 22.80 -1.24
N GLY A 188 0.19 21.88 -0.62
CA GLY A 188 1.57 21.56 -0.95
C GLY A 188 1.74 20.44 -1.96
N VAL A 189 2.98 20.30 -2.41
CA VAL A 189 3.49 19.23 -3.28
C VAL A 189 4.90 18.88 -2.82
N LEU A 190 5.09 17.63 -2.39
CA LEU A 190 6.38 17.10 -1.96
C LEU A 190 6.69 15.85 -2.77
N CYS A 191 7.82 15.82 -3.46
CA CYS A 191 8.30 14.67 -4.18
C CYS A 191 9.28 13.86 -3.32
N GLY A 192 9.15 12.53 -3.37
CA GLY A 192 10.07 11.64 -2.66
C GLY A 192 9.60 10.19 -2.62
N ASP A 193 10.15 9.47 -1.65
CA ASP A 193 9.87 8.05 -1.43
C ASP A 193 8.55 7.86 -0.68
N ALA A 194 8.00 6.65 -0.75
CA ALA A 194 6.73 6.33 -0.10
C ALA A 194 6.88 6.40 1.43
N LEU A 195 6.00 7.17 2.09
CA LEU A 195 5.90 7.23 3.54
C LEU A 195 4.56 6.67 4.00
N GLN A 196 4.59 5.70 4.89
CA GLN A 196 3.40 5.12 5.48
C GLN A 196 3.30 5.54 6.95
N HIS A 197 2.10 5.88 7.39
CA HIS A 197 1.83 6.28 8.77
C HIS A 197 1.33 5.10 9.60
N TYR A 198 1.29 5.24 10.92
CA TYR A 198 0.66 4.22 11.76
C TYR A 198 -0.79 4.01 11.31
N PRO A 199 -1.27 2.76 11.14
CA PRO A 199 -2.49 2.46 10.40
C PRO A 199 -3.80 2.90 11.07
N VAL A 200 -3.72 3.42 12.30
CA VAL A 200 -4.85 3.89 13.13
C VAL A 200 -4.42 5.13 13.91
N GLN A 201 -5.36 6.04 14.20
CA GLN A 201 -5.11 7.13 15.14
C GLN A 201 -5.16 6.59 16.58
N LEU A 202 -3.99 6.42 17.21
CA LEU A 202 -3.89 5.92 18.58
C LEU A 202 -4.43 6.92 19.62
N ASN A 203 -4.35 8.22 19.32
CA ASN A 203 -4.87 9.27 20.19
C ASN A 203 -6.17 9.86 19.62
N SER A 204 -7.31 9.31 20.03
CA SER A 204 -8.63 9.76 19.59
C SER A 204 -8.92 11.24 19.90
N ALA A 205 -8.21 11.85 20.86
CA ALA A 205 -8.37 13.26 21.20
C ALA A 205 -7.79 14.22 20.14
N LYS A 206 -6.88 13.74 19.27
CA LYS A 206 -6.30 14.57 18.19
C LYS A 206 -7.32 14.90 17.08
N GLY A 207 -8.43 14.16 16.99
CA GLY A 207 -9.44 14.34 15.95
C GLY A 207 -9.03 13.74 14.58
N PRO A 208 -9.97 13.67 13.62
CA PRO A 208 -9.79 12.94 12.36
C PRO A 208 -8.84 13.62 11.35
N GLY A 209 -8.57 14.92 11.49
CA GLY A 209 -7.68 15.67 10.60
C GLY A 209 -6.27 15.86 11.12
N ALA A 210 -5.93 15.28 12.27
CA ALA A 210 -4.61 15.42 12.85
C ALA A 210 -3.58 14.50 12.21
N ASP A 211 -2.32 14.96 12.22
CA ASP A 211 -1.19 14.15 11.79
C ASP A 211 -1.06 12.88 12.64
N VAL A 212 -0.59 11.83 11.99
CA VAL A 212 -0.24 10.55 12.60
C VAL A 212 1.24 10.31 12.37
N GLU A 213 1.87 9.72 13.38
CA GLU A 213 3.29 9.45 13.38
C GLU A 213 3.66 8.52 12.20
N PRO A 214 4.75 8.83 11.47
CA PRO A 214 5.29 7.93 10.45
C PRO A 214 5.58 6.54 11.02
N LEU A 215 5.25 5.49 10.27
CA LEU A 215 5.53 4.11 10.61
C LEU A 215 6.78 3.62 9.90
N TYR A 216 6.76 3.63 8.58
CA TYR A 216 7.86 3.20 7.76
C TYR A 216 7.91 3.96 6.46
N MET A 217 9.05 3.88 5.80
CA MET A 217 9.21 4.25 4.39
C MET A 217 9.83 3.09 3.63
N ASN A 218 9.59 3.04 2.33
CA ASN A 218 10.30 2.14 1.42
C ASN A 218 11.16 3.01 0.50
N SER A 219 12.47 2.81 0.53
CA SER A 219 13.43 3.65 -0.19
C SER A 219 14.74 2.93 -0.47
N ASP A 220 15.07 2.81 -1.75
CA ASP A 220 16.42 2.51 -2.23
C ASP A 220 17.40 3.69 -2.01
N ASN A 221 16.84 4.90 -1.84
CA ASN A 221 17.59 6.15 -1.74
C ASN A 221 18.17 6.39 -0.34
N VAL A 222 18.08 5.42 0.59
CA VAL A 222 18.70 5.52 1.92
C VAL A 222 20.19 5.91 1.86
N LEU A 223 20.85 5.60 0.75
CA LEU A 223 22.25 5.94 0.46
C LEU A 223 22.47 7.42 0.08
N GLU A 224 21.48 8.03 -0.56
CA GLU A 224 21.55 9.40 -1.09
C GLU A 224 21.04 10.44 -0.07
N TRP A 225 20.11 10.01 0.79
CA TRP A 225 19.43 10.89 1.73
C TRP A 225 20.42 11.58 2.66
N GLY A 226 20.59 12.89 2.52
CA GLY A 226 21.38 13.72 3.43
C GLY A 226 22.91 13.53 3.33
N ARG A 227 23.45 12.99 2.22
CA ARG A 227 24.90 13.15 1.91
C ARG A 227 25.21 14.59 1.51
N GLU A 228 24.26 15.22 0.85
CA GLU A 228 24.20 16.66 0.68
C GLU A 228 23.43 17.24 1.87
N SER A 229 23.78 18.44 2.33
CA SER A 229 23.16 19.19 3.45
C SER A 229 21.69 19.63 3.18
N ARG A 230 20.94 18.82 2.43
CA ARG A 230 19.56 19.06 2.01
C ARG A 230 18.62 18.81 3.17
N ARG A 231 17.71 19.76 3.37
CA ARG A 231 16.63 19.65 4.35
C ARG A 231 15.58 18.64 3.85
N LEU A 232 15.22 17.69 4.71
CA LEU A 232 14.18 16.72 4.43
C LEU A 232 12.83 17.19 4.97
N TYR A 233 11.79 16.86 4.22
CA TYR A 233 10.39 17.08 4.56
C TYR A 233 9.64 15.75 4.50
N ARG A 234 8.49 15.71 5.15
CA ARG A 234 7.51 14.65 5.01
C ARG A 234 6.12 15.23 4.81
N THR A 235 5.20 14.42 4.29
CA THR A 235 3.78 14.77 4.29
C THR A 235 3.13 14.36 5.62
N ALA A 236 2.19 15.18 6.10
CA ALA A 236 1.27 14.77 7.16
C ALA A 236 0.40 13.59 6.70
N ALA A 237 -0.09 12.80 7.64
CA ALA A 237 -1.07 11.75 7.38
C ALA A 237 -2.36 12.34 6.81
N ARG A 238 -3.00 11.60 5.89
CA ARG A 238 -4.30 11.98 5.30
C ARG A 238 -5.19 10.75 5.17
N PRO A 239 -6.52 10.89 5.27
CA PRO A 239 -7.44 9.76 5.09
C PRO A 239 -7.23 9.07 3.74
N ALA A 240 -7.25 7.73 3.74
CA ALA A 240 -7.08 6.91 2.53
C ALA A 240 -8.15 7.18 1.45
N GLU A 241 -9.36 7.54 1.89
CA GLU A 241 -10.51 7.79 1.02
C GLU A 241 -10.40 9.09 0.21
N LEU A 242 -9.54 10.02 0.61
CA LEU A 242 -9.39 11.30 -0.06
C LEU A 242 -8.75 11.11 -1.44
N TYR A 243 -9.46 11.51 -2.50
CA TYR A 243 -8.92 11.58 -3.85
C TYR A 243 -8.45 13.01 -4.18
N PRO A 244 -7.14 13.29 -4.23
CA PRO A 244 -6.66 14.64 -4.49
C PRO A 244 -6.82 15.05 -5.97
N GLY A 245 -6.91 14.10 -6.89
CA GLY A 245 -7.00 14.31 -8.34
C GLY A 245 -6.08 13.36 -9.13
N SER A 246 -6.05 13.50 -10.46
CA SER A 246 -5.17 12.71 -11.34
C SER A 246 -3.75 13.30 -11.41
N PHE A 247 -2.74 12.43 -11.31
CA PHE A 247 -1.34 12.80 -11.56
C PHE A 247 -1.11 13.19 -13.02
N THR A 248 -1.72 12.47 -13.97
CA THR A 248 -1.62 12.73 -15.42
C THR A 248 -2.15 14.12 -15.77
N GLU A 249 -3.35 14.46 -15.30
CA GLU A 249 -3.95 15.78 -15.55
C GLU A 249 -3.11 16.92 -14.97
N ARG A 250 -2.49 16.69 -13.81
CA ARG A 250 -1.61 17.65 -13.15
C ARG A 250 -0.18 17.67 -13.68
N LYS A 251 0.18 16.73 -14.54
CA LYS A 251 1.55 16.57 -15.08
C LYS A 251 2.60 16.42 -13.97
N LEU A 252 2.25 15.73 -12.89
CA LEU A 252 3.16 15.43 -11.79
C LEU A 252 3.60 13.97 -11.86
N GLN A 253 4.84 13.70 -11.45
CA GLN A 253 5.29 12.32 -11.23
C GLN A 253 4.51 11.72 -10.06
N GLN A 254 4.29 10.40 -10.10
CA GLN A 254 3.63 9.68 -8.99
C GLN A 254 4.35 9.80 -7.65
N THR A 255 5.65 10.07 -7.69
CA THR A 255 6.49 10.38 -6.52
C THR A 255 6.17 11.70 -5.86
N CYS A 256 5.31 12.52 -6.46
CA CYS A 256 4.99 13.88 -6.04
C CYS A 256 3.53 14.02 -5.60
N PRO A 257 3.10 13.40 -4.48
CA PRO A 257 1.76 13.65 -3.96
C PRO A 257 1.52 15.14 -3.76
N PHE A 258 0.33 15.56 -4.14
CA PHE A 258 -0.14 16.94 -4.12
C PHE A 258 -1.40 17.05 -3.26
N HIS A 259 -1.76 18.30 -2.97
CA HIS A 259 -2.75 18.64 -1.95
C HIS A 259 -2.39 18.02 -0.60
N VAL A 260 -1.13 18.18 -0.22
CA VAL A 260 -0.57 17.64 1.03
C VAL A 260 -0.18 18.77 1.96
N THR A 261 -0.23 18.49 3.26
CA THR A 261 0.43 19.32 4.27
C THR A 261 1.86 18.82 4.43
N THR A 262 2.83 19.71 4.26
CA THR A 262 4.26 19.38 4.33
C THR A 262 4.80 19.79 5.69
N LEU A 263 5.49 18.86 6.34
CA LEU A 263 6.06 19.00 7.66
C LEU A 263 7.57 18.75 7.59
N GLU A 264 8.29 19.37 8.51
CA GLU A 264 9.67 18.99 8.77
C GLU A 264 9.71 17.67 9.53
N LEU A 265 10.80 16.93 9.37
CA LEU A 265 11.05 15.76 10.20
C LEU A 265 11.21 16.19 11.66
N THR A 266 10.63 15.42 12.57
CA THR A 266 10.89 15.60 14.00
C THR A 266 12.35 15.25 14.32
N PRO A 267 12.92 15.74 15.43
CA PRO A 267 14.28 15.38 15.83
C PRO A 267 14.51 13.87 15.94
N LEU A 268 13.49 13.11 16.38
CA LEU A 268 13.57 11.65 16.47
C LEU A 268 13.54 10.99 15.08
N GLU A 269 12.66 11.43 14.19
CA GLU A 269 12.62 10.94 12.80
C GLU A 269 13.96 11.18 12.09
N ALA A 270 14.53 12.39 12.24
CA ALA A 270 15.83 12.73 11.68
C ALA A 270 16.98 11.93 12.29
N LEU A 271 16.93 11.65 13.60
CA LEU A 271 17.91 10.81 14.29
C LEU A 271 17.90 9.38 13.76
N LEU A 272 16.73 8.77 13.57
CA LEU A 272 16.59 7.40 13.07
C LEU A 272 17.14 7.26 11.64
N LEU A 273 16.90 8.25 10.78
CA LEU A 273 17.48 8.28 9.44
C LEU A 273 19.01 8.40 9.49
N THR A 274 19.53 9.25 10.37
CA THR A 274 20.98 9.39 10.58
C THR A 274 21.62 8.08 11.04
N GLN A 275 21.02 7.40 12.03
CA GLN A 275 21.52 6.11 12.52
C GLN A 275 21.55 5.04 11.42
N ARG A 276 20.53 5.00 10.55
CA ARG A 276 20.52 4.04 9.43
C ARG A 276 21.67 4.29 8.45
N LYS A 277 22.03 5.55 8.23
CA LYS A 277 23.17 5.93 7.37
C LYS A 277 24.49 5.53 8.00
N GLU A 278 24.67 5.76 9.30
CA GLU A 278 25.86 5.29 10.03
C GLU A 278 26.03 3.77 9.91
N PHE A 279 24.93 3.00 10.05
CA PHE A 279 24.97 1.55 9.81
C PHE A 279 25.37 1.19 8.38
N TYR A 280 24.87 1.91 7.38
CA TYR A 280 25.28 1.69 6.00
C TYR A 280 26.78 1.96 5.83
N ASP A 281 27.30 3.07 6.34
CA ASP A 281 28.72 3.43 6.19
C ASP A 281 29.65 2.40 6.85
N VAL A 282 29.24 1.82 8.00
CA VAL A 282 29.95 0.71 8.64
C VAL A 282 29.98 -0.54 7.74
N VAL A 283 28.84 -0.94 7.18
CA VAL A 283 28.77 -2.14 6.32
C VAL A 283 29.51 -1.92 4.99
N ALA A 284 29.41 -0.72 4.41
CA ALA A 284 30.16 -0.36 3.21
C ALA A 284 31.67 -0.40 3.46
N GLY A 285 32.13 0.02 4.64
CA GLY A 285 33.51 -0.13 5.09
C GLY A 285 33.97 -1.59 5.09
N TRP A 286 33.15 -2.51 5.60
CA TRP A 286 33.48 -3.95 5.59
C TRP A 286 33.60 -4.53 4.18
N ILE A 287 32.76 -4.10 3.24
CA ILE A 287 32.84 -4.53 1.83
C ILE A 287 34.12 -4.00 1.19
N GLY A 288 34.48 -2.75 1.46
CA GLY A 288 35.74 -2.15 0.99
C GLY A 288 36.98 -2.84 1.57
N GLU A 289 36.94 -3.23 2.85
CA GLU A 289 38.01 -3.99 3.50
C GLU A 289 38.10 -5.43 2.98
N GLN A 290 36.96 -6.10 2.72
CA GLN A 290 36.93 -7.45 2.15
C GLN A 290 37.41 -7.51 0.69
N GLN A 291 37.29 -6.44 -0.10
CA GLN A 291 37.93 -6.39 -1.42
C GLN A 291 39.47 -6.41 -1.35
N ASN A 292 40.05 -6.02 -0.21
CA ASN A 292 41.49 -6.11 0.05
C ASN A 292 41.89 -7.40 0.81
N ALA A 293 40.93 -8.23 1.23
CA ALA A 293 41.18 -9.51 1.87
C ALA A 293 40.90 -10.67 0.88
N TRP A 294 41.84 -11.60 0.77
CA TRP A 294 41.92 -12.69 -0.22
C TRP A 294 40.79 -13.76 -0.19
N TRP A 295 39.62 -13.49 0.39
CA TRP A 295 38.53 -14.46 0.51
C TRP A 295 37.33 -14.09 -0.36
N ARG A 296 37.12 -14.87 -1.44
CA ARG A 296 35.86 -14.93 -2.19
C ARG A 296 35.12 -16.23 -1.82
N PRO A 297 34.09 -16.21 -0.96
CA PRO A 297 33.18 -17.33 -0.90
C PRO A 297 32.22 -17.20 -2.09
N PHE A 298 32.10 -18.27 -2.87
CA PHE A 298 31.27 -18.42 -4.08
C PHE A 298 31.89 -17.87 -5.37
N ALA A 299 32.87 -18.60 -5.88
CA ALA A 299 33.08 -18.80 -7.32
C ALA A 299 32.45 -20.14 -7.72
#